data_AF-A0A945NRU5-F1
#
_entry.id   AF-A0A945NRU5-F1
#
_cell.length_a   1.000
_cell.length_b   1.000
_cell.length_c   1.000
_cell.angle_alpha   90.00
_cell.angle_beta   90.00
_cell.angle_gamma   90.00
#
_symmetry.space_group_name_H-M   'P 1'
#
loop_
_entity.id
_entity.type
_entity.pdbx_description
1 polymer ?
#
loop_
_entity_poly.entity_id
_entity_poly.type
_entity_poly.pdbx_seq_one_letter_code
_entity_poly.pdbx_strand_id
1 'polypeptide(L)'
;MVRDHRNSKIVVLAAGISALALTLTACGSSTDNADSTTTASDAPAEEEVVDGVPATLVGMHIEGAEGGAWAAAPFGALRMWDNGTAWSQIEIAKGEFKWGNIDGLIENATSKGMTDIMMVLGTTPEWAAKEINDSDYPQPGAASAPANMADWDDWVTAVVDRYSDSFTSY
;
A
#
# COMPACT_ATOMS: atom_id res chain seq x y z
N MET A 1 21.00 0.57 -56.55
CA MET A 1 22.46 0.37 -56.43
C MET A 1 22.86 1.15 -55.19
N VAL A 2 23.02 0.53 -54.01
CA VAL A 2 24.13 -0.34 -53.61
C VAL A 2 23.60 -1.36 -52.57
N ARG A 3 24.07 -2.61 -52.69
CA ARG A 3 23.90 -3.69 -51.71
C ARG A 3 25.01 -3.55 -50.67
N ASP A 4 24.69 -3.77 -49.39
CA ASP A 4 25.65 -4.45 -48.52
C ASP A 4 24.92 -5.37 -47.54
N HIS A 5 25.46 -6.59 -47.41
CA HIS A 5 24.92 -7.72 -46.67
C HIS A 5 25.70 -7.90 -45.38
N ARG A 6 25.03 -8.06 -44.23
CA ARG A 6 25.60 -8.80 -43.09
C ARG A 6 24.58 -9.77 -42.50
N ASN A 7 24.98 -11.04 -42.55
CA ASN A 7 24.31 -12.27 -42.11
C ASN A 7 24.17 -12.31 -40.57
N SER A 8 23.01 -12.72 -40.01
CA SER A 8 22.61 -14.09 -39.60
C SER A 8 23.42 -14.61 -38.39
N LYS A 9 22.85 -15.12 -37.29
CA LYS A 9 21.82 -16.17 -37.16
C LYS A 9 21.11 -16.14 -35.80
N ILE A 10 19.85 -16.52 -35.84
CA ILE A 10 18.97 -16.87 -34.71
C ILE A 10 19.42 -18.23 -34.11
N VAL A 11 19.42 -18.34 -32.78
CA VAL A 11 19.52 -19.62 -32.08
C VAL A 11 18.25 -19.81 -31.25
N VAL A 12 17.46 -20.80 -31.65
CA VAL A 12 16.36 -21.39 -30.86
C VAL A 12 16.93 -22.61 -30.14
N LEU A 13 16.65 -22.76 -28.84
CA LEU A 13 16.76 -24.04 -28.16
C LEU A 13 15.48 -24.30 -27.36
N ALA A 14 14.93 -25.49 -27.56
CA ALA A 14 13.74 -26.01 -26.90
C ALA A 14 14.06 -27.33 -26.18
N ALA A 15 13.20 -27.62 -25.20
CA ALA A 15 12.82 -28.93 -24.64
C ALA A 15 13.67 -29.58 -23.54
N GLY A 16 12.97 -30.05 -22.49
CA GLY A 16 13.45 -31.07 -21.54
C GLY A 16 12.66 -31.16 -20.24
N ILE A 17 11.51 -31.85 -20.24
CA ILE A 17 10.76 -32.25 -19.04
C ILE A 17 11.49 -33.43 -18.37
N SER A 18 11.59 -33.47 -17.04
CA SER A 18 11.85 -34.71 -16.30
C SER A 18 11.12 -34.68 -14.95
N ALA A 19 10.08 -35.50 -14.87
CA ALA A 19 9.43 -35.90 -13.63
C ALA A 19 10.18 -37.10 -13.04
N LEU A 20 10.46 -37.08 -11.74
CA LEU A 20 10.98 -38.24 -11.03
C LEU A 20 9.97 -38.62 -9.94
N ALA A 21 9.19 -39.67 -10.22
CA ALA A 21 8.40 -40.38 -9.24
C ALA A 21 9.25 -41.51 -8.66
N LEU A 22 9.36 -41.60 -7.33
CA LEU A 22 9.83 -42.79 -6.64
C LEU A 22 8.73 -43.30 -5.72
N THR A 23 8.20 -44.46 -6.04
CA THR A 23 7.51 -45.35 -5.11
C THR A 23 8.16 -46.72 -5.22
N LEU A 24 8.49 -47.36 -4.09
CA LEU A 24 8.25 -48.78 -3.87
C LEU A 24 8.37 -49.15 -2.37
N THR A 25 7.31 -49.82 -1.92
CA THR A 25 6.96 -50.55 -0.70
C THR A 25 7.96 -51.62 -0.22
N ALA A 26 8.06 -51.90 1.10
CA ALA A 26 7.68 -53.20 1.71
C ALA A 26 8.02 -53.37 3.22
N CYS A 27 7.30 -54.32 3.83
CA CYS A 27 6.94 -54.59 5.22
C CYS A 27 7.94 -55.31 6.15
N GLY A 28 7.64 -55.26 7.47
CA GLY A 28 7.90 -56.30 8.50
C GLY A 28 9.17 -56.08 9.35
N SER A 29 9.26 -56.32 10.68
CA SER A 29 8.39 -56.93 11.70
C SER A 29 9.02 -56.66 13.10
N SER A 30 8.21 -56.79 14.16
CA SER A 30 8.38 -56.38 15.58
C SER A 30 9.58 -56.89 16.38
N THR A 31 10.02 -56.14 17.40
CA THR A 31 10.26 -56.61 18.80
C THR A 31 10.29 -55.43 19.78
N ASP A 32 9.58 -55.57 20.91
CA ASP A 32 9.53 -54.62 22.03
C ASP A 32 10.89 -54.41 22.72
N ASN A 33 11.17 -53.20 23.18
CA ASN A 33 11.94 -52.99 24.40
C ASN A 33 11.53 -51.67 25.06
N ALA A 34 10.98 -51.77 26.27
CA ALA A 34 10.69 -50.64 27.12
C ALA A 34 12.00 -50.08 27.72
N ASP A 35 12.20 -48.77 27.64
CA ASP A 35 12.98 -48.04 28.62
C ASP A 35 12.37 -46.65 28.83
N SER A 36 12.24 -46.28 30.10
CA SER A 36 11.65 -45.02 30.56
C SER A 36 12.65 -43.89 30.35
N THR A 37 12.19 -42.66 30.07
CA THR A 37 12.65 -41.41 30.74
C THR A 37 11.96 -40.18 30.11
N THR A 38 11.21 -39.48 30.97
CA THR A 38 10.78 -38.06 30.92
C THR A 38 9.89 -37.59 29.77
N THR A 39 8.58 -37.62 30.01
CA THR A 39 7.64 -36.66 29.42
C THR A 39 8.04 -35.24 29.84
N ALA A 40 8.65 -34.49 28.93
CA ALA A 40 8.68 -33.04 29.04
C ALA A 40 7.22 -32.57 28.98
N SER A 41 6.74 -32.02 30.09
CA SER A 41 5.45 -31.35 30.14
C SER A 41 5.53 -30.13 29.23
N ASP A 42 4.87 -30.22 28.08
CA ASP A 42 4.61 -29.11 27.18
C ASP A 42 3.56 -28.20 27.85
N ALA A 43 4.00 -27.47 28.88
CA ALA A 43 3.23 -26.36 29.40
C ALA A 43 3.27 -25.27 28.32
N PRO A 44 2.12 -24.70 27.91
CA PRO A 44 2.16 -23.57 27.00
C PRO A 44 3.01 -22.49 27.66
N ALA A 45 4.00 -21.98 26.92
CA ALA A 45 4.68 -20.76 27.32
C ALA A 45 3.58 -19.71 27.54
N GLU A 46 3.45 -19.26 28.77
CA GLU A 46 2.57 -18.16 29.12
C GLU A 46 3.08 -16.96 28.30
N GLU A 47 2.30 -16.52 27.30
CA GLU A 47 2.61 -15.30 26.57
C GLU A 47 2.67 -14.18 27.61
N GLU A 48 3.88 -13.68 27.87
CA GLU A 48 4.10 -12.47 28.64
C GLU A 48 3.20 -11.38 28.05
N VAL A 49 2.16 -11.01 28.79
CA VAL A 49 1.28 -9.90 28.43
C VAL A 49 2.10 -8.63 28.65
N VAL A 50 2.92 -8.29 27.67
CA VAL A 50 3.48 -6.95 27.59
C VAL A 50 2.30 -6.00 27.45
N ASP A 51 2.10 -5.15 28.45
CA ASP A 51 1.13 -4.06 28.41
C ASP A 51 1.63 -3.01 27.40
N GLY A 52 1.49 -3.36 26.12
CA GLY A 52 1.90 -2.55 24.99
C GLY A 52 0.97 -1.35 24.83
N VAL A 53 1.47 -0.30 24.18
CA VAL A 53 0.63 0.85 23.82
C VAL A 53 -0.54 0.36 22.96
N PRO A 54 -1.80 0.60 23.36
CA PRO A 54 -2.95 0.22 22.56
C PRO A 54 -2.91 0.88 21.18
N ALA A 55 -3.18 0.11 20.13
CA ALA A 55 -3.18 0.60 18.74
C ALA A 55 -4.09 1.83 18.56
N THR A 56 -5.22 1.86 19.27
CA THR A 56 -6.20 2.96 19.25
C THR A 56 -5.66 4.31 19.72
N LEU A 57 -4.50 4.35 20.38
CA LEU A 57 -3.82 5.59 20.77
C LEU A 57 -2.81 6.08 19.73
N VAL A 58 -2.59 5.31 18.66
CA VAL A 58 -1.56 5.58 17.65
C VAL A 58 -2.20 5.71 16.27
N GLY A 59 -2.07 6.89 15.67
CA GLY A 59 -2.29 7.10 14.25
C GLY A 59 -0.98 7.01 13.48
N MET A 60 -1.03 6.58 12.21
CA MET A 60 0.14 6.46 11.37
C MET A 60 -0.11 7.05 9.99
N HIS A 61 0.87 7.78 9.46
CA HIS A 61 0.98 8.08 8.05
C HIS A 61 1.97 7.09 7.42
N ILE A 62 1.59 6.48 6.30
CA ILE A 62 2.39 5.49 5.57
C ILE A 62 2.44 5.92 4.11
N GLU A 63 3.60 6.40 3.65
CA GLU A 63 3.86 6.58 2.23
C GLU A 63 3.83 5.20 1.53
N GLY A 64 3.22 5.13 0.34
CA GLY A 64 3.03 3.89 -0.40
C GLY A 64 1.83 3.04 0.04
N ALA A 65 1.00 3.49 0.98
CA ALA A 65 -0.22 2.78 1.38
C ALA A 65 -1.22 2.62 0.23
N GLU A 66 -1.26 3.56 -0.71
CA GLU A 66 -1.99 3.47 -1.98
C GLU A 66 -1.50 2.32 -2.87
N GLY A 67 -0.22 1.94 -2.72
CA GLY A 67 0.42 0.79 -3.37
C GLY A 67 0.51 -0.47 -2.50
N GLY A 68 -0.11 -0.48 -1.31
CA GLY A 68 -0.18 -1.63 -0.42
C GLY A 68 0.95 -1.75 0.62
N ALA A 69 1.80 -0.74 0.77
CA ALA A 69 2.76 -0.68 1.87
C ALA A 69 2.02 -0.65 3.21
N TRP A 70 2.57 -1.34 4.22
CA TRP A 70 1.95 -1.42 5.54
C TRP A 70 2.96 -1.62 6.66
N ALA A 71 2.70 -1.05 7.83
CA ALA A 71 3.55 -1.23 8.99
C ALA A 71 3.30 -2.58 9.68
N ALA A 72 4.35 -3.18 10.22
CA ALA A 72 4.23 -4.38 11.05
C ALA A 72 3.70 -4.08 12.46
N ALA A 73 3.97 -2.87 12.97
CA ALA A 73 3.45 -2.43 14.26
C ALA A 73 1.94 -2.14 14.16
N PRO A 74 1.15 -2.46 15.19
CA PRO A 74 -0.27 -2.16 15.20
C PRO A 74 -0.52 -0.66 15.40
N PHE A 75 -1.52 -0.12 14.71
CA PHE A 75 -1.98 1.26 14.83
C PHE A 75 -3.49 1.34 14.54
N GLY A 76 -4.14 2.36 15.09
CA GLY A 76 -5.59 2.46 15.13
C GLY A 76 -6.19 3.39 14.09
N ALA A 77 -5.40 4.31 13.51
CA ALA A 77 -5.87 5.25 12.51
C ALA A 77 -4.83 5.48 11.41
N LEU A 78 -5.27 5.56 10.16
CA LEU A 78 -4.44 5.85 9.00
C LEU A 78 -4.63 7.31 8.57
N ARG A 79 -3.54 8.08 8.52
CA ARG A 79 -3.49 9.44 7.95
C ARG A 79 -3.01 9.36 6.50
N MET A 80 -3.91 9.64 5.57
CA MET A 80 -3.62 9.79 4.15
C MET A 80 -3.06 11.18 3.86
N TRP A 81 -1.79 11.23 3.48
CA TRP A 81 -1.01 12.41 3.11
C TRP A 81 0.21 11.94 2.32
N ASP A 82 0.84 12.73 1.46
CA ASP A 82 2.02 12.30 0.67
C ASP A 82 1.85 10.99 -0.13
N ASN A 83 0.61 10.53 -0.36
CA ASN A 83 0.25 9.31 -1.09
C ASN A 83 -0.13 9.59 -2.56
N GLY A 84 0.20 10.78 -3.08
CA GLY A 84 -0.37 11.26 -4.35
C GLY A 84 -1.84 11.66 -4.24
N THR A 85 -2.31 11.97 -3.03
CA THR A 85 -3.72 12.24 -2.69
C THR A 85 -3.96 13.70 -2.32
N ALA A 86 -3.02 14.59 -2.65
CA ALA A 86 -3.19 16.02 -2.46
C ALA A 86 -4.11 16.63 -3.54
N TRP A 87 -4.76 17.77 -3.28
CA TRP A 87 -5.55 18.52 -4.27
C TRP A 87 -4.77 18.69 -5.58
N SER A 88 -3.51 19.12 -5.49
CA SER A 88 -2.63 19.31 -6.63
C SER A 88 -2.25 18.05 -7.41
N GLN A 89 -2.39 16.88 -6.81
CA GLN A 89 -2.07 15.58 -7.40
C GLN A 89 -3.33 14.87 -7.91
N ILE A 90 -4.49 15.22 -7.36
CA ILE A 90 -5.80 14.67 -7.73
C ILE A 90 -6.43 15.51 -8.85
N GLU A 91 -6.56 16.82 -8.69
CA GLU A 91 -7.17 17.72 -9.69
C GLU A 91 -6.07 18.34 -10.56
N ILE A 92 -5.62 17.56 -11.54
CA ILE A 92 -4.47 17.89 -12.40
C ILE A 92 -4.71 19.11 -13.30
N ALA A 93 -5.97 19.40 -13.58
CA ALA A 93 -6.48 20.63 -14.18
C ALA A 93 -7.90 20.85 -13.63
N LYS A 94 -8.41 22.08 -13.69
CA LYS A 94 -9.74 22.39 -13.13
C LYS A 94 -10.83 21.46 -13.69
N GLY A 95 -11.46 20.69 -12.80
CA GLY A 95 -12.48 19.69 -13.11
C GLY A 95 -11.96 18.34 -13.63
N GLU A 96 -10.64 18.16 -13.77
CA GLU A 96 -10.01 16.94 -14.26
C GLU A 96 -9.35 16.17 -13.10
N PHE A 97 -10.05 15.15 -12.61
CA PHE A 97 -9.65 14.41 -11.41
C PHE A 97 -9.00 13.05 -11.71
N LYS A 98 -8.01 12.69 -10.90
CA LYS A 98 -7.39 11.37 -10.84
C LYS A 98 -7.55 10.79 -9.42
N TRP A 99 -8.51 9.89 -9.29
CA TRP A 99 -8.93 9.30 -8.01
C TRP A 99 -8.17 8.04 -7.59
N GLY A 100 -7.37 7.46 -8.50
CA GLY A 100 -6.83 6.11 -8.33
C GLY A 100 -6.01 5.88 -7.05
N ASN A 101 -5.25 6.88 -6.59
CA ASN A 101 -4.46 6.72 -5.36
C ASN A 101 -5.34 6.73 -4.10
N ILE A 102 -6.40 7.55 -4.08
CA ILE A 102 -7.38 7.50 -2.98
C ILE A 102 -8.08 6.14 -2.98
N ASP A 103 -8.58 5.72 -4.15
CA ASP A 103 -9.31 4.46 -4.30
C ASP A 103 -8.44 3.26 -3.85
N GLY A 104 -7.18 3.22 -4.29
CA GLY A 104 -6.23 2.18 -3.91
C GLY A 104 -5.86 2.20 -2.42
N LEU A 105 -5.70 3.38 -1.82
CA LEU A 105 -5.44 3.49 -0.38
C LEU A 105 -6.63 2.99 0.45
N ILE A 106 -7.85 3.37 0.09
CA ILE A 106 -9.07 2.90 0.76
C ILE A 106 -9.19 1.38 0.65
N GLU A 107 -8.97 0.81 -0.55
CA GLU A 107 -9.00 -0.64 -0.78
C GLU A 107 -7.97 -1.35 0.11
N ASN A 108 -6.72 -0.88 0.08
CA ASN A 108 -5.64 -1.47 0.86
C ASN A 108 -5.92 -1.36 2.36
N ALA A 109 -6.29 -0.18 2.86
CA ALA A 109 -6.58 0.04 4.27
C ALA A 109 -7.74 -0.85 4.76
N THR A 110 -8.83 -0.90 3.99
CA THR A 110 -9.99 -1.75 4.30
C THR A 110 -9.62 -3.23 4.31
N SER A 111 -8.77 -3.68 3.39
CA SER A 111 -8.27 -5.07 3.36
C SER A 111 -7.48 -5.47 4.60
N LYS A 112 -6.93 -4.49 5.33
CA LYS A 112 -6.21 -4.67 6.60
C LYS A 112 -7.11 -4.49 7.83
N GLY A 113 -8.41 -4.26 7.63
CA GLY A 113 -9.37 -4.00 8.70
C GLY A 113 -9.26 -2.61 9.30
N MET A 114 -8.61 -1.66 8.61
CA MET A 114 -8.58 -0.27 9.04
C MET A 114 -9.97 0.35 8.90
N THR A 115 -10.45 0.99 9.95
CA THR A 115 -11.78 1.65 10.00
C THR A 115 -11.70 3.13 10.26
N ASP A 116 -10.54 3.65 10.66
CA ASP A 116 -10.32 5.06 10.96
C ASP A 116 -9.30 5.61 9.96
N ILE A 117 -9.79 6.37 8.99
CA ILE A 117 -9.01 6.91 7.88
C ILE A 117 -9.26 8.42 7.81
N MET A 118 -8.19 9.20 7.93
CA MET A 118 -8.20 10.65 7.83
C MET A 118 -7.57 11.10 6.51
N MET A 119 -8.27 11.93 5.74
CA MET A 119 -7.72 12.55 4.53
C MET A 119 -7.27 13.98 4.81
N VAL A 120 -5.98 14.28 4.63
CA VAL A 120 -5.54 15.67 4.70
C VAL A 120 -5.94 16.44 3.44
N LEU A 121 -6.63 17.57 3.63
CA LEU A 121 -7.07 18.44 2.55
C LEU A 121 -5.99 19.48 2.16
N GLY A 122 -5.61 19.54 0.89
CA GLY A 122 -4.49 20.34 0.34
C GLY A 122 -3.59 19.43 -0.52
N THR A 123 -2.47 19.86 -1.10
CA THR A 123 -1.97 21.22 -1.36
C THR A 123 -2.56 21.82 -2.63
N THR A 124 -2.57 23.15 -2.76
CA THR A 124 -3.11 23.84 -3.93
C THR A 124 -2.39 23.48 -5.24
N PRO A 125 -3.10 23.11 -6.33
CA PRO A 125 -2.50 22.90 -7.63
C PRO A 125 -1.94 24.20 -8.20
N GLU A 126 -0.90 24.09 -9.03
CA GLU A 126 -0.30 25.25 -9.70
C GLU A 126 -1.32 26.10 -10.46
N TRP A 127 -2.30 25.47 -11.13
CA TRP A 127 -3.36 26.18 -11.87
C TRP A 127 -4.30 26.99 -10.98
N ALA A 128 -4.41 26.65 -9.69
CA ALA A 128 -5.24 27.34 -8.71
C ALA A 128 -4.43 28.24 -7.77
N ALA A 129 -3.09 28.20 -7.82
CA ALA A 129 -2.24 28.87 -6.84
C ALA A 129 -2.28 30.40 -7.00
N LYS A 130 -2.33 31.10 -5.86
CA LYS A 130 -2.21 32.56 -5.83
C LYS A 130 -0.79 33.03 -6.12
N GLU A 131 0.20 32.37 -5.52
CA GLU A 131 1.61 32.62 -5.70
C GLU A 131 2.28 31.34 -6.18
N ILE A 132 3.19 31.45 -7.14
CA ILE A 132 3.96 30.30 -7.65
C ILE A 132 5.42 30.48 -7.25
N ASN A 133 5.93 29.50 -6.52
CA ASN A 133 7.33 29.37 -6.20
C ASN A 133 7.83 28.01 -6.69
N ASP A 134 8.82 28.02 -7.60
CA ASP A 134 9.36 26.82 -8.24
C ASP A 134 9.97 25.82 -7.25
N SER A 135 10.29 26.25 -6.03
CA SER A 135 10.87 25.40 -4.99
C SER A 135 9.84 24.76 -4.05
N ASP A 136 8.56 25.03 -4.24
CA ASP A 136 7.51 24.44 -3.42
C ASP A 136 7.37 22.93 -3.67
N TYR A 137 7.01 22.19 -2.62
CA TYR A 137 6.75 20.75 -2.66
C TYR A 137 5.25 20.47 -2.45
N PRO A 138 4.63 19.53 -3.18
CA PRO A 138 5.25 18.63 -4.17
C PRO A 138 5.44 19.22 -5.57
N GLN A 139 4.89 20.41 -5.82
CA GLN A 139 5.04 21.12 -7.09
C GLN A 139 4.95 22.64 -6.87
N PRO A 140 5.31 23.46 -7.88
CA PRO A 140 5.19 24.91 -7.77
C PRO A 140 3.78 25.36 -7.34
N GLY A 141 3.72 26.28 -6.38
CA GLY A 141 2.47 26.82 -5.84
C GLY A 141 1.76 25.94 -4.81
N ALA A 142 2.26 24.74 -4.50
CA ALA A 142 1.71 23.86 -3.47
C ALA A 142 1.56 24.52 -2.09
N ALA A 143 2.52 25.39 -1.74
CA ALA A 143 2.54 26.08 -0.46
C ALA A 143 1.72 27.39 -0.47
N SER A 144 1.07 27.71 -1.58
CA SER A 144 0.22 28.88 -1.71
C SER A 144 -1.21 28.59 -1.29
N ALA A 145 -1.91 29.62 -0.81
CA ALA A 145 -3.37 29.63 -0.83
C ALA A 145 -3.88 29.60 -2.29
N PRO A 146 -5.13 29.15 -2.54
CA PRO A 146 -5.73 29.29 -3.86
C PRO A 146 -5.97 30.76 -4.21
N ALA A 147 -5.82 31.11 -5.49
CA ALA A 147 -6.16 32.42 -6.04
C ALA A 147 -7.66 32.71 -5.95
N ASN A 148 -8.48 31.66 -5.96
CA ASN A 148 -9.93 31.72 -5.85
C ASN A 148 -10.42 30.64 -4.87
N MET A 149 -11.05 31.06 -3.76
CA MET A 149 -11.58 30.12 -2.76
C MET A 149 -12.73 29.25 -3.28
N ALA A 150 -13.44 29.67 -4.34
CA ALA A 150 -14.46 28.81 -4.95
C ALA A 150 -13.85 27.54 -5.55
N ASP A 151 -12.61 27.60 -6.04
CA ASP A 151 -11.94 26.40 -6.58
C ASP A 151 -11.61 25.40 -5.46
N TRP A 152 -11.27 25.89 -4.27
CA TRP A 152 -11.11 25.07 -3.07
C TRP A 152 -12.43 24.45 -2.63
N ASP A 153 -13.50 25.24 -2.58
CA ASP A 153 -14.83 24.75 -2.18
C ASP A 153 -15.34 23.69 -3.17
N ASP A 154 -15.18 23.90 -4.48
CA ASP A 154 -15.53 22.93 -5.52
C ASP A 154 -14.74 21.63 -5.34
N TRP A 155 -13.44 21.71 -5.07
CA TRP A 155 -12.59 20.54 -4.85
C TRP A 155 -12.97 19.77 -3.58
N VAL A 156 -13.14 20.45 -2.45
CA VAL A 156 -13.56 19.82 -1.19
C VAL A 156 -14.92 19.16 -1.36
N THR A 157 -15.86 19.82 -2.05
CA THR A 157 -17.18 19.25 -2.35
C THR A 157 -17.03 17.97 -3.17
N ALA A 158 -16.20 17.97 -4.22
CA ALA A 158 -15.97 16.78 -5.05
C ALA A 158 -15.37 15.61 -4.25
N VAL A 159 -14.45 15.88 -3.30
CA VAL A 159 -13.89 14.87 -2.40
C VAL A 159 -14.96 14.31 -1.46
N VAL A 160 -15.69 15.18 -0.77
CA VAL A 160 -16.69 14.78 0.24
C VAL A 160 -17.84 14.01 -0.42
N ASP A 161 -18.35 14.49 -1.55
CA ASP A 161 -19.44 13.82 -2.29
C ASP A 161 -19.04 12.40 -2.72
N ARG A 162 -17.75 12.18 -2.99
CA ARG A 162 -17.23 10.88 -3.43
C ARG A 162 -16.88 9.95 -2.28
N TYR A 163 -16.39 10.47 -1.15
CA TYR A 163 -15.72 9.68 -0.12
C TYR A 163 -16.22 9.89 1.32
N SER A 164 -17.33 10.62 1.54
CA SER A 164 -17.88 10.84 2.89
C SER A 164 -18.08 9.56 3.69
N ASP A 165 -18.40 8.45 3.04
CA ASP A 165 -18.65 7.16 3.68
C ASP A 165 -17.36 6.36 3.93
N SER A 166 -16.22 6.79 3.37
CA SER A 166 -14.92 6.10 3.45
C SER A 166 -13.97 6.71 4.48
N PHE A 167 -14.16 7.99 4.84
CA PHE A 167 -13.30 8.70 5.76
C PHE A 167 -14.05 9.02 7.06
N THR A 168 -13.35 8.87 8.17
CA THR A 168 -13.85 9.24 9.50
C THR A 168 -13.56 10.70 9.82
N SER A 169 -12.57 11.29 9.13
CA SER A 169 -12.11 12.66 9.36
C SER A 169 -11.36 13.23 8.15
N TYR A 170 -11.18 14.55 8.15
CA TYR A 170 -10.45 15.33 7.15
C TYR A 170 -9.48 16.30 7.86
#